data_AF-A0A9P9BI44-F1
#
_entry.id   AF-A0A9P9BI44-F1
#
_cell.length_a   1.000
_cell.length_b   1.000
_cell.length_c   1.000
_cell.angle_alpha   90.00
_cell.angle_beta   90.00
_cell.angle_gamma   90.00
#
_symmetry.space_group_name_H-M   'P 1'
#
loop_
_entity.id
_entity.type
_entity.pdbx_description
1 polymer ?
#
loop_
_entity_poly.entity_id
_entity_poly.type
_entity_poly.pdbx_seq_one_letter_code
_entity_poly.pdbx_strand_id
1 'polypeptide(L)'
;MIQHFLVRRPHSHSPDKLFHPVISTTHTSLMEVDYNIHKSNSTYFADLDVSRTHLVAHLLAKGCHLAGNNAKTGLVLDPTTGRPARGKFGVMLGSVSCSFKREIRPFARYDMYSRVLAWDRKWMYIVTHFLEPGVAGGSGKHAPGKPLPAGWEKKVYATAISKYVFKIGRLTVHPAVLIGASGLLPERPGGWVTAPPEGQESSSSNSSSNSSSGVSTPPAGAGAAAQNGSAPVVEEEKEAKVQANGSADATEGTNGAAKPAEPVAAALSTTAESEDTFRAAVDGEWDWRRTEAELQRGLAYASHFAALEGLHGEFRGTEEGMLGRFSLG
;
A
#
# COMPACT_ATOMS: atom_id res chain seq x y z
N MET A 1 16.79 -12.14 -1.54
CA MET A 1 17.65 -11.01 -1.09
C MET A 1 19.13 -11.20 -1.40
N ILE A 2 19.82 -12.15 -0.75
CA ILE A 2 21.28 -12.37 -0.91
C ILE A 2 21.68 -12.51 -2.38
N GLN A 3 20.91 -13.28 -3.16
CA GLN A 3 21.23 -13.50 -4.56
C GLN A 3 21.24 -12.20 -5.39
N HIS A 4 20.37 -11.24 -5.10
CA HIS A 4 20.27 -10.00 -5.88
C HIS A 4 21.27 -8.93 -5.45
N PHE A 5 21.59 -8.87 -4.16
CA PHE A 5 22.48 -7.84 -3.61
C PHE A 5 23.94 -8.26 -3.50
N LEU A 6 24.22 -9.55 -3.35
CA LEU A 6 25.57 -10.05 -3.05
C LEU A 6 26.13 -10.98 -4.14
N VAL A 7 25.27 -11.62 -4.94
CA VAL A 7 25.70 -12.65 -5.90
C VAL A 7 25.54 -12.21 -7.35
N ARG A 8 24.40 -11.60 -7.70
CA ARG A 8 24.12 -11.14 -9.05
C ARG A 8 24.55 -9.70 -9.23
N ARG A 9 25.10 -9.39 -10.40
CA ARG A 9 25.31 -8.00 -10.81
C ARG A 9 23.93 -7.31 -10.94
N PRO A 10 23.81 -6.03 -10.53
CA PRO A 10 22.63 -5.25 -10.85
C PRO A 10 22.38 -5.32 -12.35
N HIS A 11 21.12 -5.50 -12.75
CA HIS A 11 20.76 -5.46 -14.16
C HIS A 11 20.90 -4.02 -14.70
N SER A 12 20.92 -3.90 -16.02
CA SER A 12 20.86 -2.63 -16.72
C SER A 12 19.61 -2.64 -17.60
N HIS A 13 18.44 -2.68 -16.96
CA HIS A 13 17.17 -2.62 -17.66
C HIS A 13 16.91 -1.19 -18.18
N SER A 14 16.23 -1.11 -19.31
CA SER A 14 15.71 0.15 -19.83
C SER A 14 14.46 0.60 -19.05
N PRO A 15 14.10 1.90 -19.09
CA PRO A 15 12.93 2.43 -18.39
C PRO A 15 11.61 1.71 -18.66
N ASP A 16 11.48 1.06 -19.83
CA ASP A 16 10.32 0.23 -20.20
C ASP A 16 10.04 -0.90 -19.21
N LYS A 17 11.06 -1.40 -18.50
CA LYS A 17 10.93 -2.52 -17.55
C LYS A 17 10.48 -2.13 -16.15
N LEU A 18 10.31 -0.84 -15.84
CA LEU A 18 9.99 -0.39 -14.49
C LEU A 18 8.69 -0.99 -13.93
N PHE A 19 7.66 -1.10 -14.77
CA PHE A 19 6.34 -1.62 -14.38
C PHE A 19 6.15 -3.11 -14.69
N HIS A 20 7.18 -3.78 -15.24
CA HIS A 20 7.09 -5.20 -15.53
C HIS A 20 7.04 -6.03 -14.23
N PRO A 21 6.22 -7.09 -14.20
CA PRO A 21 6.12 -7.94 -13.03
C PRO A 21 7.32 -8.86 -12.87
N VAL A 22 7.66 -9.16 -11.62
CA VAL A 22 8.49 -10.31 -11.25
C VAL A 22 7.56 -11.43 -10.81
N ILE A 23 7.83 -12.64 -11.32
CA ILE A 23 7.08 -13.85 -11.00
C ILE A 23 7.87 -14.67 -9.99
N SER A 24 7.24 -14.99 -8.86
CA SER A 24 7.79 -15.90 -7.85
C SER A 24 6.83 -17.08 -7.66
N THR A 25 7.29 -18.30 -7.91
CA THR A 25 6.48 -19.51 -7.76
C THR A 25 6.76 -20.18 -6.43
N THR A 26 5.71 -20.59 -5.72
CA THR A 26 5.82 -21.38 -4.49
C THR A 26 4.63 -22.35 -4.37
N HIS A 27 4.51 -23.04 -3.23
CA HIS A 27 3.40 -23.93 -2.90
C HIS A 27 3.04 -23.82 -1.43
N THR A 28 1.79 -24.15 -1.09
CA THR A 28 1.32 -24.15 0.31
C THR A 28 1.91 -25.34 1.05
N SER A 29 2.77 -25.08 2.04
CA SER A 29 3.29 -26.12 2.92
C SER A 29 2.25 -26.53 3.98
N LEU A 30 2.40 -27.71 4.58
CA LEU A 30 1.45 -28.20 5.60
C LEU A 30 1.32 -27.25 6.80
N MET A 31 2.40 -26.55 7.17
CA MET A 31 2.45 -25.62 8.30
C MET A 31 1.83 -24.25 7.99
N GLU A 32 1.48 -23.99 6.73
CA GLU A 32 0.79 -22.78 6.31
C GLU A 32 -0.74 -22.94 6.26
N VAL A 33 -1.24 -24.14 6.55
CA VAL A 33 -2.65 -24.48 6.48
C VAL A 33 -3.33 -24.14 7.81
N ASP A 34 -4.54 -23.58 7.74
CA ASP A 34 -5.35 -23.29 8.93
C ASP A 34 -6.32 -24.44 9.28
N TYR A 35 -7.19 -24.20 10.26
CA TYR A 35 -8.20 -25.17 10.70
C TYR A 35 -9.16 -25.59 9.58
N ASN A 36 -9.32 -24.76 8.55
CA ASN A 36 -10.22 -25.00 7.43
C ASN A 36 -9.52 -25.74 6.28
N ILE A 37 -8.32 -26.26 6.50
CA ILE A 37 -7.56 -27.10 5.56
C ILE A 37 -7.22 -26.33 4.25
N HIS A 38 -7.08 -25.01 4.34
CA HIS A 38 -6.58 -24.18 3.25
C HIS A 38 -5.46 -23.27 3.73
N LYS A 39 -4.72 -22.65 2.80
CA LYS A 39 -3.67 -21.69 3.15
C LYS A 39 -4.24 -20.60 4.05
N SER A 40 -3.68 -20.48 5.26
CA SER A 40 -4.09 -19.49 6.23
C SER A 40 -3.88 -18.08 5.68
N ASN A 41 -4.88 -17.21 5.85
CA ASN A 41 -4.86 -15.83 5.40
C ASN A 41 -3.62 -15.06 5.88
N SER A 42 -3.11 -15.37 7.07
CA SER A 42 -1.92 -14.73 7.64
C SER A 42 -0.63 -15.06 6.88
N THR A 43 -0.54 -16.27 6.31
CA THR A 43 0.69 -16.75 5.66
C THR A 43 0.94 -16.11 4.30
N TYR A 44 -0.07 -15.49 3.69
CA TYR A 44 0.09 -14.69 2.47
C TYR A 44 1.07 -13.53 2.71
N PHE A 45 1.12 -12.94 3.90
CA PHE A 45 2.01 -11.81 4.18
C PHE A 45 3.49 -12.22 4.21
N ALA A 46 3.80 -13.44 4.65
CA ALA A 46 5.16 -13.99 4.58
C ALA A 46 5.62 -14.16 3.12
N ASP A 47 4.74 -14.65 2.26
CA ASP A 47 5.00 -14.78 0.83
C ASP A 47 5.20 -13.42 0.15
N LEU A 48 4.38 -12.44 0.54
CA LEU A 48 4.52 -11.06 0.07
C LEU A 48 5.88 -10.48 0.44
N ASP A 49 6.41 -10.73 1.64
CA ASP A 49 7.75 -10.27 2.02
C ASP A 49 8.81 -10.81 1.06
N VAL A 50 8.76 -12.09 0.71
CA VAL A 50 9.72 -12.72 -0.20
C VAL A 50 9.57 -12.16 -1.63
N SER A 51 8.35 -12.14 -2.18
CA SER A 51 8.11 -11.73 -3.58
C SER A 51 8.45 -10.25 -3.80
N ARG A 52 8.01 -9.37 -2.90
CA ARG A 52 8.28 -7.91 -2.99
C ARG A 52 9.77 -7.63 -2.83
N THR A 53 10.44 -8.38 -1.96
CA THR A 53 11.89 -8.32 -1.81
C THR A 53 12.61 -8.70 -3.10
N HIS A 54 12.17 -9.75 -3.81
CA HIS A 54 12.72 -10.09 -5.12
C HIS A 54 12.54 -8.97 -6.13
N LEU A 55 11.36 -8.34 -6.19
CA LEU A 55 11.09 -7.21 -7.08
C LEU A 55 12.00 -6.02 -6.78
N VAL A 56 12.03 -5.54 -5.53
CA VAL A 56 12.81 -4.36 -5.13
C VAL A 56 14.30 -4.62 -5.28
N ALA A 57 14.78 -5.78 -4.85
CA ALA A 57 16.18 -6.14 -4.97
C ALA A 57 16.59 -6.38 -6.43
N HIS A 58 15.68 -6.86 -7.28
CA HIS A 58 15.95 -6.90 -8.71
C HIS A 58 16.01 -5.47 -9.22
N LEU A 59 14.89 -4.74 -9.30
CA LEU A 59 14.79 -3.42 -9.94
C LEU A 59 15.75 -2.36 -9.38
N LEU A 60 15.87 -2.27 -8.06
CA LEU A 60 16.52 -1.14 -7.38
C LEU A 60 17.87 -1.50 -6.75
N ALA A 61 18.47 -2.66 -7.07
CA ALA A 61 19.76 -3.08 -6.48
C ALA A 61 20.83 -1.99 -6.57
N LYS A 62 20.99 -1.38 -7.74
CA LYS A 62 21.98 -0.33 -7.99
C LYS A 62 21.68 0.92 -7.15
N GLY A 63 20.46 1.44 -7.19
CA GLY A 63 20.05 2.59 -6.38
C GLY A 63 20.19 2.35 -4.88
N CYS A 64 19.77 1.18 -4.39
CA CYS A 64 19.92 0.77 -3.00
C CYS A 64 21.40 0.65 -2.58
N HIS A 65 22.29 0.15 -3.45
CA HIS A 65 23.72 0.09 -3.16
C HIS A 65 24.35 1.49 -3.08
N LEU A 66 23.98 2.39 -4.01
CA LEU A 66 24.43 3.78 -4.00
C LEU A 66 23.92 4.55 -2.78
N ALA A 67 22.67 4.31 -2.37
CA ALA A 67 22.08 4.87 -1.15
C ALA A 67 22.67 4.26 0.13
N GLY A 68 23.06 2.99 0.11
CA GLY A 68 23.83 2.38 1.20
C GLY A 68 25.20 3.02 1.40
N ASN A 69 25.84 3.42 0.30
CA ASN A 69 27.13 4.11 0.28
C ASN A 69 26.99 5.64 0.12
N ASN A 70 25.88 6.21 0.61
CA ASN A 70 25.55 7.62 0.38
C ASN A 70 26.62 8.62 0.82
N ALA A 71 27.39 8.29 1.86
CA ALA A 71 28.50 9.11 2.34
C ALA A 71 29.58 9.37 1.27
N LYS A 72 29.73 8.47 0.28
CA LYS A 72 30.67 8.60 -0.84
C LYS A 72 30.00 9.11 -2.12
N THR A 73 28.77 8.68 -2.38
CA THR A 73 28.06 8.97 -3.64
C THR A 73 27.38 10.33 -3.64
N GLY A 74 26.99 10.85 -2.46
CA GLY A 74 26.27 12.11 -2.37
C GLY A 74 24.88 12.08 -3.02
N LEU A 75 24.31 10.89 -3.22
CA LEU A 75 23.05 10.71 -3.95
C LEU A 75 21.88 11.44 -3.29
N VAL A 76 21.81 11.40 -1.95
CA VAL A 76 20.80 12.08 -1.16
C VAL A 76 21.50 13.06 -0.23
N LEU A 77 21.17 14.34 -0.38
CA LEU A 77 21.65 15.41 0.48
C LEU A 77 20.65 15.62 1.62
N ASP A 78 21.20 15.92 2.79
CA ASP A 78 20.41 16.36 3.94
C ASP A 78 19.94 17.82 3.72
N PRO A 79 18.63 18.10 3.74
CA PRO A 79 18.09 19.44 3.50
C PRO A 79 18.64 20.50 4.47
N THR A 80 18.97 20.12 5.70
CA THR A 80 19.41 21.07 6.73
C THR A 80 20.89 21.40 6.63
N THR A 81 21.72 20.41 6.28
CA THR A 81 23.18 20.55 6.31
C THR A 81 23.81 20.71 4.93
N GLY A 82 23.07 20.42 3.86
CA GLY A 82 23.56 20.44 2.48
C GLY A 82 24.63 19.39 2.18
N ARG A 83 24.92 18.50 3.13
CA ARG A 83 25.92 17.43 3.03
C ARG A 83 25.24 16.10 2.70
N PRO A 84 25.98 15.10 2.18
CA PRO A 84 25.44 13.76 2.00
C PRO A 84 24.84 13.22 3.31
N ALA A 85 23.59 12.78 3.25
CA ALA A 85 22.90 12.22 4.40
C ALA A 85 23.67 11.01 4.97
N ARG A 86 23.90 11.01 6.28
CA ARG A 86 24.63 9.93 6.98
C ARG A 86 23.64 8.99 7.66
N GLY A 87 23.87 7.69 7.55
CA GLY A 87 23.07 6.68 8.25
C GLY A 87 23.05 5.35 7.51
N LYS A 88 22.46 4.33 8.16
CA LYS A 88 22.19 3.05 7.50
C LYS A 88 21.01 3.23 6.55
N PHE A 89 21.16 2.74 5.33
CA PHE A 89 20.05 2.62 4.38
C PHE A 89 19.13 1.48 4.80
N GLY A 90 17.83 1.70 4.71
CA GLY A 90 16.80 0.71 5.02
C GLY A 90 15.57 0.87 4.14
N VAL A 91 14.95 -0.27 3.83
CA VAL A 91 13.65 -0.36 3.15
C VAL A 91 12.65 -0.84 4.20
N MET A 92 11.63 -0.04 4.48
CA MET A 92 10.65 -0.34 5.54
C MET A 92 9.26 -0.50 4.95
N LEU A 93 8.53 -1.51 5.41
CA LEU A 93 7.12 -1.68 5.12
C LEU A 93 6.30 -0.76 6.03
N GLY A 94 5.46 0.10 5.45
CA GLY A 94 4.56 0.99 6.19
C GLY A 94 3.19 0.36 6.43
N SER A 95 2.60 -0.21 5.38
CA SER A 95 1.30 -0.87 5.45
C SER A 95 1.16 -1.92 4.34
N VAL A 96 0.31 -2.92 4.59
CA VAL A 96 -0.05 -3.95 3.62
C VAL A 96 -1.53 -4.27 3.76
N SER A 97 -2.22 -4.44 2.63
CA SER A 97 -3.59 -4.95 2.58
C SER A 97 -3.65 -6.09 1.59
N CYS A 98 -4.43 -7.12 1.92
CA CYS A 98 -4.66 -8.27 1.08
C CYS A 98 -6.15 -8.60 1.03
N SER A 99 -6.66 -8.79 -0.18
CA SER A 99 -8.02 -9.22 -0.46
C SER A 99 -7.98 -10.64 -1.00
N PHE A 100 -8.63 -11.56 -0.28
CA PHE A 100 -8.72 -12.97 -0.61
C PHE A 100 -9.98 -13.22 -1.45
N LYS A 101 -9.84 -13.93 -2.57
CA LYS A 101 -10.94 -14.22 -3.51
C LYS A 101 -11.24 -15.72 -3.59
N ARG A 102 -10.20 -16.56 -3.58
CA ARG A 102 -10.31 -18.02 -3.64
C ARG A 102 -9.28 -18.67 -2.72
N GLU A 103 -9.65 -19.82 -2.18
CA GLU A 103 -8.77 -20.63 -1.34
C GLU A 103 -7.66 -21.31 -2.16
N ILE A 104 -6.49 -21.48 -1.52
CA ILE A 104 -5.38 -22.27 -2.04
C ILE A 104 -5.31 -23.55 -1.23
N ARG A 105 -5.40 -24.69 -1.93
CA ARG A 105 -5.37 -26.02 -1.30
C ARG A 105 -3.98 -26.37 -0.77
N PRO A 106 -3.88 -27.29 0.22
CA PRO A 106 -2.60 -27.81 0.68
C PRO A 106 -1.78 -28.37 -0.48
N PHE A 107 -0.48 -28.09 -0.49
CA PHE A 107 0.48 -28.49 -1.53
C PHE A 107 0.22 -27.94 -2.95
N ALA A 108 -0.85 -27.15 -3.15
CA ALA A 108 -1.09 -26.51 -4.43
C ALA A 108 -0.01 -25.46 -4.72
N ARG A 109 0.47 -25.45 -5.96
CA ARG A 109 1.40 -24.43 -6.46
C ARG A 109 0.63 -23.18 -6.88
N TYR A 110 1.25 -22.03 -6.68
CA TYR A 110 0.75 -20.75 -7.16
C TYR A 110 1.90 -19.82 -7.53
N ASP A 111 1.59 -18.86 -8.38
CA ASP A 111 2.51 -17.83 -8.83
C ASP A 111 2.13 -16.49 -8.20
N MET A 112 3.14 -15.76 -7.73
CA MET A 112 3.01 -14.38 -7.27
C MET A 112 3.56 -13.44 -8.33
N TYR A 113 2.70 -12.55 -8.82
CA TYR A 113 3.05 -11.52 -9.79
C TYR A 113 3.14 -10.20 -9.05
N SER A 114 4.36 -9.77 -8.74
CA SER A 114 4.64 -8.51 -8.06
C SER A 114 5.14 -7.47 -9.05
N ARG A 115 4.52 -6.30 -9.10
CA ARG A 115 4.98 -5.15 -9.91
C ARG A 115 4.88 -3.84 -9.14
N VAL A 116 5.66 -2.86 -9.56
CA VAL A 116 5.48 -1.48 -9.10
C VAL A 116 4.11 -1.01 -9.59
N LEU A 117 3.28 -0.53 -8.67
CA LEU A 117 1.97 0.05 -8.99
C LEU A 117 2.12 1.54 -9.26
N ALA A 118 2.72 2.25 -8.31
CA ALA A 118 2.95 3.68 -8.34
C ALA A 118 3.96 4.07 -7.25
N TRP A 119 4.37 5.34 -7.21
CA TRP A 119 5.08 5.93 -6.10
C TRP A 119 4.68 7.39 -5.93
N ASP A 120 4.76 7.88 -4.70
CA ASP A 120 4.61 9.30 -4.38
C ASP A 120 5.95 9.86 -3.87
N ARG A 121 5.94 10.98 -3.15
CA ARG A 121 7.16 11.59 -2.62
C ARG A 121 7.83 10.83 -1.48
N LYS A 122 7.07 10.01 -0.77
CA LYS A 122 7.47 9.31 0.45
C LYS A 122 7.42 7.80 0.27
N TRP A 123 6.46 7.30 -0.50
CA TRP A 123 6.05 5.92 -0.53
C TRP A 123 6.12 5.33 -1.93
N MET A 124 6.52 4.07 -1.99
CA MET A 124 6.43 3.23 -3.18
C MET A 124 5.36 2.16 -2.95
N TYR A 125 4.44 2.06 -3.89
CA TYR A 125 3.33 1.11 -3.86
C TYR A 125 3.63 -0.07 -4.77
N ILE A 126 3.55 -1.28 -4.22
CA ILE A 126 3.74 -2.54 -4.94
C ILE A 126 2.42 -3.29 -4.89
N VAL A 127 1.94 -3.74 -6.05
CA VAL A 127 0.80 -4.65 -6.16
C VAL A 127 1.33 -6.07 -6.38
N THR A 128 0.71 -7.04 -5.71
CA THR A 128 1.00 -8.46 -5.91
C THR A 128 -0.28 -9.25 -6.11
N HIS A 129 -0.33 -10.04 -7.18
CA HIS A 129 -1.44 -10.96 -7.44
C HIS A 129 -0.98 -12.40 -7.24
N PHE A 130 -1.76 -13.16 -6.47
CA PHE A 130 -1.62 -14.60 -6.34
C PHE A 130 -2.49 -15.27 -7.40
N LEU A 131 -1.86 -16.03 -8.29
CA LEU A 131 -2.47 -16.59 -9.48
C LEU A 131 -2.22 -18.10 -9.56
N GLU A 132 -3.10 -18.80 -10.26
CA GLU A 132 -2.82 -20.16 -10.71
C GLU A 132 -1.50 -20.22 -11.50
N PRO A 133 -0.74 -21.33 -11.36
CA PRO A 133 0.58 -21.43 -11.96
C PRO A 133 0.50 -21.38 -13.49
N GLY A 134 1.37 -20.57 -14.11
CA GLY A 134 1.51 -20.50 -15.57
C GLY A 134 0.43 -19.68 -16.30
N VAL A 135 -0.38 -18.88 -15.59
CA VAL A 135 -1.41 -18.02 -16.21
C VAL A 135 -0.83 -16.88 -17.05
N ALA A 136 0.25 -16.23 -16.58
CA ALA A 136 0.86 -15.09 -17.27
C ALA A 136 2.38 -15.23 -17.52
N GLY A 137 3.00 -16.33 -17.04
CA GLY A 137 4.43 -16.61 -17.19
C GLY A 137 4.72 -17.57 -18.35
N GLY A 138 5.63 -17.20 -19.24
CA GLY A 138 6.21 -18.15 -20.21
C GLY A 138 7.04 -19.23 -19.50
N SER A 139 7.18 -20.42 -20.09
CA SER A 139 7.99 -21.50 -19.49
C SER A 139 9.48 -21.22 -19.69
N GLY A 140 10.05 -20.31 -18.91
CA GLY A 140 11.48 -20.02 -18.94
C GLY A 140 11.85 -18.83 -18.06
N LYS A 141 13.09 -18.80 -17.57
CA LYS A 141 13.59 -17.74 -16.67
C LYS A 141 13.47 -16.33 -17.27
N HIS A 142 13.46 -16.20 -18.60
CA HIS A 142 13.36 -14.95 -19.37
C HIS A 142 12.33 -15.06 -20.51
N ALA A 143 11.39 -16.02 -20.42
CA ALA A 143 10.44 -16.22 -21.50
C ALA A 143 9.48 -15.01 -21.59
N PRO A 144 9.16 -14.52 -22.80
CA PRO A 144 8.17 -13.46 -22.97
C PRO A 144 6.85 -13.91 -22.36
N GLY A 145 6.15 -12.96 -21.70
CA GLY A 145 4.86 -13.22 -21.08
C GLY A 145 3.86 -13.75 -22.10
N LYS A 146 3.00 -14.68 -21.67
CA LYS A 146 1.88 -15.12 -22.49
C LYS A 146 0.74 -14.10 -22.36
N PRO A 147 -0.02 -13.83 -23.43
CA PRO A 147 -1.26 -13.08 -23.32
C PRO A 147 -2.15 -13.72 -22.24
N LEU A 148 -2.79 -12.89 -21.42
CA LEU A 148 -3.70 -13.37 -20.39
C LEU A 148 -4.86 -14.14 -21.06
N PRO A 149 -5.19 -15.35 -20.58
CA PRO A 149 -6.33 -16.09 -21.10
C PRO A 149 -7.64 -15.38 -20.76
N ALA A 150 -8.67 -15.58 -21.57
CA ALA A 150 -10.01 -15.10 -21.24
C ALA A 150 -10.48 -15.67 -19.89
N GLY A 151 -11.00 -14.80 -19.01
CA GLY A 151 -11.44 -15.19 -17.67
C GLY A 151 -10.32 -15.43 -16.66
N TRP A 152 -9.14 -14.86 -16.87
CA TRP A 152 -8.00 -14.94 -15.94
C TRP A 152 -8.32 -14.41 -14.55
N GLU A 153 -9.33 -13.54 -14.41
CA GLU A 153 -9.77 -12.94 -13.14
C GLU A 153 -10.23 -14.03 -12.17
N LYS A 154 -10.86 -15.09 -12.68
CA LYS A 154 -11.28 -16.24 -11.88
C LYS A 154 -10.09 -17.03 -11.35
N LYS A 155 -8.92 -16.91 -11.97
CA LYS A 155 -7.67 -17.59 -11.58
C LYS A 155 -6.86 -16.85 -10.52
N VAL A 156 -7.36 -15.69 -10.06
CA VAL A 156 -6.74 -14.91 -8.98
C VAL A 156 -7.21 -15.47 -7.63
N TYR A 157 -6.26 -15.96 -6.84
CA TYR A 157 -6.51 -16.37 -5.45
C TYR A 157 -6.64 -15.18 -4.52
N ALA A 158 -5.73 -14.22 -4.63
CA ALA A 158 -5.70 -13.03 -3.80
C ALA A 158 -4.99 -11.87 -4.51
N THR A 159 -5.32 -10.65 -4.10
CA THR A 159 -4.63 -9.43 -4.52
C THR A 159 -4.14 -8.69 -3.29
N ALA A 160 -2.91 -8.22 -3.29
CA ALA A 160 -2.35 -7.42 -2.22
C ALA A 160 -1.75 -6.12 -2.74
N ILE A 161 -1.85 -5.08 -1.92
CA ILE A 161 -1.16 -3.81 -2.11
C ILE A 161 -0.27 -3.53 -0.90
N SER A 162 0.91 -2.99 -1.15
CA SER A 162 1.95 -2.79 -0.15
C SER A 162 2.58 -1.43 -0.29
N LYS A 163 2.83 -0.75 0.84
CA LYS A 163 3.38 0.60 0.90
C LYS A 163 4.76 0.57 1.55
N TYR A 164 5.78 1.00 0.82
CA TYR A 164 7.18 0.97 1.26
C TYR A 164 7.78 2.36 1.35
N VAL A 165 8.62 2.59 2.37
CA VAL A 165 9.43 3.81 2.49
C VAL A 165 10.91 3.47 2.50
N PHE A 166 11.70 4.32 1.87
CA PHE A 166 13.15 4.24 1.86
C PHE A 166 13.72 5.25 2.85
N LYS A 167 14.68 4.82 3.66
CA LYS A 167 15.30 5.69 4.69
C LYS A 167 16.81 5.59 4.68
N ILE A 168 17.47 6.72 4.92
CA ILE A 168 18.89 6.80 5.29
C ILE A 168 18.95 7.42 6.68
N GLY A 169 19.22 6.59 7.69
CA GLY A 169 19.09 7.02 9.08
C GLY A 169 17.66 7.48 9.39
N ARG A 170 17.48 8.77 9.69
CA ARG A 170 16.16 9.38 9.94
C ARG A 170 15.55 10.06 8.70
N LEU A 171 16.33 10.26 7.64
CA LEU A 171 15.87 10.95 6.43
C LEU A 171 15.10 9.99 5.53
N THR A 172 13.95 10.43 5.03
CA THR A 172 13.18 9.69 4.04
C THR A 172 13.69 10.00 2.64
N VAL A 173 13.95 8.97 1.84
CA VAL A 173 14.42 9.08 0.46
C VAL A 173 13.23 8.92 -0.48
N HIS A 174 13.09 9.89 -1.40
CA HIS A 174 12.06 9.84 -2.42
C HIS A 174 12.30 8.62 -3.35
N PRO A 175 11.29 7.74 -3.61
CA PRO A 175 11.45 6.55 -4.44
C PRO A 175 12.07 6.83 -5.81
N ALA A 176 11.62 7.88 -6.49
CA ALA A 176 12.18 8.29 -7.79
C ALA A 176 13.70 8.53 -7.80
N VAL A 177 14.33 8.95 -6.69
CA VAL A 177 15.79 9.08 -6.62
C VAL A 177 16.47 7.71 -6.76
N LEU A 178 15.92 6.68 -6.14
CA LEU A 178 16.44 5.31 -6.22
C LEU A 178 16.16 4.68 -7.59
N ILE A 179 14.98 4.93 -8.16
CA ILE A 179 14.60 4.44 -9.49
C ILE A 179 15.49 5.09 -10.56
N GLY A 180 15.68 6.41 -10.48
CA GLY A 180 16.59 7.17 -11.36
C GLY A 180 18.05 6.74 -11.21
N ALA A 181 18.54 6.56 -9.98
CA ALA A 181 19.89 6.03 -9.72
C ALA A 181 20.09 4.60 -10.27
N SER A 182 18.99 3.86 -10.42
CA SER A 182 18.98 2.52 -11.03
C SER A 182 18.86 2.56 -12.56
N GLY A 183 18.73 3.74 -13.18
CA GLY A 183 18.62 3.92 -14.63
C GLY A 183 17.24 3.59 -15.21
N LEU A 184 16.21 3.50 -14.35
CA LEU A 184 14.87 3.06 -14.74
C LEU A 184 13.88 4.21 -14.99
N LEU A 185 14.31 5.46 -14.83
CA LEU A 185 13.49 6.63 -15.15
C LEU A 185 14.00 7.30 -16.42
N PRO A 186 13.12 7.62 -17.37
CA PRO A 186 13.47 8.47 -18.50
C PRO A 186 13.69 9.91 -18.00
N GLU A 187 14.33 10.74 -18.82
CA GLU A 187 14.53 12.15 -18.49
C GLU A 187 13.19 12.87 -18.38
N ARG A 188 12.98 13.53 -17.24
CA ARG A 188 11.76 14.30 -16.99
C ARG A 188 11.87 15.67 -17.68
N PRO A 189 10.91 16.05 -18.55
CA PRO A 189 10.84 17.42 -19.07
C PRO A 189 10.67 18.41 -17.90
N GLY A 190 11.62 19.33 -17.75
CA GLY A 190 11.62 20.32 -16.66
C GLY A 190 12.40 19.92 -15.39
N GLY A 191 13.07 18.76 -15.38
CA GLY A 191 13.95 18.35 -14.29
C GLY A 191 13.24 17.87 -13.01
N TRP A 192 14.04 17.56 -11.98
CA TRP A 192 13.53 17.11 -10.68
C TRP A 192 13.29 18.30 -9.76
N VAL A 193 12.02 18.61 -9.46
CA VAL A 193 11.66 19.63 -8.46
C VAL A 193 11.85 19.01 -7.07
N THR A 194 12.95 19.34 -6.39
CA THR A 194 13.06 19.18 -4.94
C THR A 194 12.26 20.30 -4.28
N ALA A 195 10.94 20.13 -4.18
CA ALA A 195 10.16 21.05 -3.35
C ALA A 195 10.65 20.94 -1.90
N PRO A 196 10.72 22.06 -1.15
CA PRO A 196 10.97 22.02 0.28
C PRO A 196 9.94 21.12 0.98
N PRO A 197 10.28 20.50 2.13
CA PRO A 197 9.30 19.77 2.92
C PRO A 197 8.07 20.65 3.20
N GLU A 198 6.87 20.11 2.99
CA GLU A 198 5.59 20.77 3.31
C GLU A 198 5.64 21.27 4.76
N GLY A 199 5.66 22.60 4.92
CA GLY A 199 5.86 23.26 6.21
C GLY A 199 6.41 24.69 6.17
N GLN A 200 6.74 25.25 5.00
CA GLN A 200 7.03 26.69 4.87
C GLN A 200 6.23 27.27 3.71
N GLU A 201 5.15 27.96 4.05
CA GLU A 201 4.48 28.90 3.14
C GLU A 201 5.51 29.97 2.77
N SER A 202 5.93 29.97 1.50
CA SER A 202 6.69 31.08 0.93
C SER A 202 5.74 32.26 0.77
N SER A 203 5.84 33.22 1.69
CA SER A 203 5.23 34.54 1.57
C SER A 203 5.81 35.27 0.35
N SER A 204 5.12 35.18 -0.78
CA SER A 204 5.34 36.06 -1.91
C SER A 204 4.78 37.44 -1.57
N SER A 205 5.70 38.37 -1.32
CA SER A 205 5.46 39.80 -1.21
C SER A 205 4.78 40.33 -2.47
N ASN A 206 3.60 40.94 -2.32
CA ASN A 206 3.14 41.95 -3.26
C ASN A 206 2.53 43.11 -2.46
N SER A 207 3.18 44.26 -2.57
CA SER A 207 2.73 45.56 -2.08
C SER A 207 1.80 46.21 -3.11
N SER A 208 0.59 46.63 -2.72
CA SER A 208 -0.10 47.84 -3.23
C SER A 208 -1.33 48.22 -2.37
N SER A 209 -1.17 49.31 -1.62
CA SER A 209 -2.11 50.42 -1.33
C SER A 209 -3.64 50.22 -1.12
N ASN A 210 -4.05 50.54 0.12
CA ASN A 210 -5.15 51.42 0.61
C ASN A 210 -6.58 51.36 0.02
N SER A 211 -7.57 51.10 0.89
CA SER A 211 -8.51 52.14 1.40
C SER A 211 -9.52 51.60 2.46
N SER A 212 -9.81 52.48 3.41
CA SER A 212 -10.81 52.55 4.51
C SER A 212 -12.12 51.76 4.35
N SER A 213 -12.80 51.20 5.37
CA SER A 213 -13.34 51.82 6.60
C SER A 213 -14.23 50.82 7.39
N GLY A 214 -14.46 51.06 8.69
CA GLY A 214 -15.62 50.55 9.48
C GLY A 214 -15.35 49.33 10.38
N VAL A 215 -14.94 49.50 11.65
CA VAL A 215 -15.76 49.75 12.87
C VAL A 215 -16.55 48.51 13.38
N SER A 216 -16.05 47.88 14.45
CA SER A 216 -16.73 47.54 15.73
C SER A 216 -16.26 46.22 16.35
N THR A 217 -15.87 46.30 17.61
CA THR A 217 -15.40 45.26 18.57
C THR A 217 -16.46 45.11 19.70
N PRO A 218 -16.34 44.28 20.77
CA PRO A 218 -15.58 43.04 21.03
C PRO A 218 -16.46 41.99 21.84
N PRO A 219 -15.98 41.13 22.78
CA PRO A 219 -16.44 39.73 22.90
C PRO A 219 -17.00 39.38 24.31
N ALA A 220 -17.41 38.13 24.52
CA ALA A 220 -17.57 37.51 25.84
C ALA A 220 -16.97 36.10 25.72
N GLY A 221 -16.18 35.54 26.63
CA GLY A 221 -15.98 35.81 28.05
C GLY A 221 -15.84 34.43 28.70
N ALA A 222 -14.59 34.04 28.97
CA ALA A 222 -14.25 32.82 29.70
C ALA A 222 -14.61 32.93 31.19
N GLY A 223 -14.91 31.82 31.85
CA GLY A 223 -15.02 31.80 33.31
C GLY A 223 -15.43 30.43 33.85
N ALA A 224 -14.52 29.77 34.55
CA ALA A 224 -14.62 28.43 35.09
C ALA A 224 -15.07 28.41 36.57
N ALA A 225 -15.40 27.19 37.02
CA ALA A 225 -15.30 26.63 38.38
C ALA A 225 -16.34 27.02 39.45
N ALA A 226 -16.96 26.00 40.07
CA ALA A 226 -17.00 25.78 41.54
C ALA A 226 -17.83 24.53 41.92
N GLN A 227 -17.64 24.09 43.16
CA GLN A 227 -17.85 22.76 43.74
C GLN A 227 -19.21 22.56 44.47
N ASN A 228 -19.48 21.27 44.78
CA ASN A 228 -20.17 20.68 45.94
C ASN A 228 -21.70 20.83 46.15
N GLY A 229 -22.34 19.68 46.46
CA GLY A 229 -23.42 19.60 47.45
C GLY A 229 -24.62 18.68 47.16
N SER A 230 -24.65 17.53 47.86
CA SER A 230 -25.82 16.85 48.47
C SER A 230 -26.94 16.15 47.64
N ALA A 231 -27.28 14.94 48.10
CA ALA A 231 -28.32 13.98 47.65
C ALA A 231 -29.76 14.38 48.10
N PRO A 232 -30.84 13.53 48.08
CA PRO A 232 -31.09 12.22 47.42
C PRO A 232 -32.49 12.09 46.73
N VAL A 233 -32.70 11.13 45.81
CA VAL A 233 -34.02 10.50 45.48
C VAL A 233 -33.73 9.09 44.91
N VAL A 234 -33.87 7.99 45.66
CA VAL A 234 -34.99 7.02 45.84
C VAL A 234 -35.58 6.43 44.53
N GLU A 235 -35.76 5.10 44.56
CA GLU A 235 -36.56 4.21 43.66
C GLU A 235 -35.81 3.67 42.42
N GLU A 236 -35.82 2.39 42.06
CA GLU A 236 -36.49 1.17 42.55
C GLU A 236 -35.71 -0.04 42.00
N GLU A 237 -35.59 -1.10 42.78
CA GLU A 237 -35.12 -2.41 42.33
C GLU A 237 -36.02 -3.00 41.24
N LYS A 238 -35.44 -3.72 40.28
CA LYS A 238 -36.03 -4.99 39.86
C LYS A 238 -35.00 -5.99 39.34
N GLU A 239 -35.02 -7.11 40.02
CA GLU A 239 -34.15 -8.26 39.94
C GLU A 239 -34.17 -8.94 38.58
N ALA A 240 -32.99 -9.45 38.20
CA ALA A 240 -32.85 -10.49 37.21
C ALA A 240 -33.47 -11.81 37.71
N LYS A 241 -34.15 -12.54 36.82
CA LYS A 241 -34.31 -13.99 36.98
C LYS A 241 -33.97 -14.71 35.69
N VAL A 242 -32.82 -15.39 35.77
CA VAL A 242 -32.33 -16.43 34.88
C VAL A 242 -33.30 -17.62 34.89
N GLN A 243 -33.53 -18.21 33.72
CA GLN A 243 -33.78 -19.65 33.65
C GLN A 243 -33.23 -20.23 32.33
N ALA A 244 -32.14 -20.98 32.48
CA ALA A 244 -31.69 -21.96 31.51
C ALA A 244 -32.58 -23.21 31.59
N ASN A 245 -32.82 -23.88 30.46
CA ASN A 245 -32.41 -25.28 30.26
C ASN A 245 -32.95 -25.91 28.96
N GLY A 246 -32.02 -26.58 28.26
CA GLY A 246 -32.23 -27.77 27.42
C GLY A 246 -32.77 -27.54 26.02
N SER A 247 -32.53 -28.38 25.02
CA SER A 247 -31.69 -29.56 24.80
C SER A 247 -32.05 -30.03 23.38
N ALA A 248 -31.07 -30.55 22.62
CA ALA A 248 -31.23 -31.21 21.30
C ALA A 248 -31.76 -30.29 20.18
N ASP A 249 -31.46 -30.44 18.89
CA ASP A 249 -31.15 -31.62 18.11
C ASP A 249 -30.48 -31.19 16.79
N ALA A 250 -29.69 -32.08 16.21
CA ALA A 250 -29.03 -31.86 14.93
C ALA A 250 -30.04 -32.02 13.79
N THR A 251 -30.21 -31.00 12.94
CA THR A 251 -30.82 -31.16 11.62
C THR A 251 -30.10 -30.32 10.57
N GLU A 252 -29.83 -30.97 9.44
CA GLU A 252 -29.24 -30.41 8.23
C GLU A 252 -30.06 -29.21 7.74
N GLY A 253 -29.46 -28.02 7.82
CA GLY A 253 -29.97 -26.80 7.20
C GLY A 253 -29.23 -26.52 5.91
N THR A 254 -29.91 -26.71 4.77
CA THR A 254 -29.48 -26.26 3.46
C THR A 254 -29.13 -24.77 3.48
N ASN A 255 -27.87 -24.43 3.25
CA ASN A 255 -27.42 -23.05 3.12
C ASN A 255 -28.05 -22.43 1.86
N GLY A 256 -29.17 -21.73 2.06
CA GLY A 256 -29.68 -20.77 1.10
C GLY A 256 -28.63 -19.70 0.87
N ALA A 257 -27.98 -19.75 -0.29
CA ALA A 257 -27.01 -18.74 -0.71
C ALA A 257 -27.72 -17.39 -0.82
N ALA A 258 -27.52 -16.53 0.18
CA ALA A 258 -27.84 -15.12 0.07
C ALA A 258 -27.00 -14.53 -1.07
N LYS A 259 -27.69 -14.07 -2.12
CA LYS A 259 -27.10 -13.36 -3.25
C LYS A 259 -26.37 -12.13 -2.70
N PRO A 260 -25.07 -11.93 -2.98
CA PRO A 260 -24.36 -10.76 -2.46
C PRO A 260 -25.02 -9.50 -3.01
N ALA A 261 -25.42 -8.60 -2.10
CA ALA A 261 -25.92 -7.28 -2.44
C ALA A 261 -24.84 -6.55 -3.25
N GLU A 262 -25.21 -6.04 -4.43
CA GLU A 262 -24.35 -5.21 -5.25
C GLU A 262 -23.86 -4.00 -4.44
N PRO A 263 -22.56 -3.65 -4.47
CA PRO A 263 -22.14 -2.37 -3.93
C PRO A 263 -22.76 -1.27 -4.80
N VAL A 264 -23.43 -0.30 -4.15
CA VAL A 264 -23.81 0.98 -4.76
C VAL A 264 -22.53 1.79 -5.01
N ALA A 265 -21.73 1.33 -5.97
CA ALA A 265 -20.58 2.04 -6.48
C ALA A 265 -20.96 2.50 -7.89
N ALA A 266 -21.11 3.82 -8.04
CA ALA A 266 -21.27 4.46 -9.33
C ALA A 266 -20.22 3.88 -10.30
N ALA A 267 -20.71 3.33 -11.41
CA ALA A 267 -19.90 2.70 -12.44
C ALA A 267 -18.85 3.71 -12.94
N LEU A 268 -17.60 3.53 -12.50
CA LEU A 268 -16.46 4.15 -13.15
C LEU A 268 -16.21 3.36 -14.44
N SER A 269 -16.90 3.77 -15.50
CA SER A 269 -16.64 3.34 -16.86
C SER A 269 -15.17 3.55 -17.17
N THR A 270 -14.39 2.47 -17.11
CA THR A 270 -13.02 2.48 -17.61
C THR A 270 -13.14 2.31 -19.11
N THR A 271 -13.17 3.43 -19.82
CA THR A 271 -13.36 3.47 -21.27
C THR A 271 -12.27 2.66 -21.97
N ALA A 272 -12.71 1.92 -23.00
CA ALA A 272 -11.89 1.11 -23.91
C ALA A 272 -10.69 1.86 -24.53
N GLU A 273 -10.70 3.19 -24.46
CA GLU A 273 -9.59 4.06 -24.86
C GLU A 273 -8.29 3.79 -24.10
N SER A 274 -8.37 3.26 -22.87
CA SER A 274 -7.20 2.91 -22.05
C SER A 274 -6.51 1.61 -22.46
N GLU A 275 -7.22 0.69 -23.12
CA GLU A 275 -6.63 -0.53 -23.70
C GLU A 275 -6.12 -0.32 -25.14
N ASP A 276 -6.78 0.54 -25.92
CA ASP A 276 -6.31 0.86 -27.28
C ASP A 276 -5.03 1.72 -27.27
N THR A 277 -4.84 2.57 -26.26
CA THR A 277 -3.55 3.27 -26.05
C THR A 277 -2.42 2.32 -25.64
N PHE A 278 -2.72 1.16 -25.04
CA PHE A 278 -1.71 0.15 -24.71
C PHE A 278 -1.25 -0.63 -25.95
N ARG A 279 -2.16 -0.90 -26.91
CA ARG A 279 -1.83 -1.58 -28.17
C ARG A 279 -1.18 -0.66 -29.21
N ALA A 280 -1.53 0.63 -29.25
CA ALA A 280 -0.93 1.61 -30.16
C ALA A 280 0.50 2.05 -29.77
N ALA A 281 0.98 1.63 -28.59
CA ALA A 281 2.24 2.08 -28.00
C ALA A 281 3.45 1.13 -28.24
N VAL A 282 3.25 0.01 -28.93
CA VAL A 282 4.27 -1.05 -29.09
C VAL A 282 5.48 -0.60 -29.95
N ASP A 283 5.34 0.45 -30.76
CA ASP A 283 6.39 0.90 -31.69
C ASP A 283 7.10 2.23 -31.29
N GLY A 284 6.83 2.78 -30.10
CA GLY A 284 7.43 4.04 -29.62
C GLY A 284 8.37 3.86 -28.42
N GLU A 285 9.48 4.60 -28.40
CA GLU A 285 10.43 4.68 -27.28
C GLU A 285 9.72 5.03 -25.95
N TRP A 286 10.12 4.39 -24.85
CA TRP A 286 9.48 4.58 -23.54
C TRP A 286 9.87 5.95 -22.94
N ASP A 287 8.94 6.90 -22.95
CA ASP A 287 9.18 8.27 -22.50
C ASP A 287 8.62 8.58 -21.09
N TRP A 288 8.91 9.80 -20.60
CA TRP A 288 8.40 10.26 -19.31
C TRP A 288 6.87 10.34 -19.28
N ARG A 289 6.21 10.67 -20.40
CA ARG A 289 4.75 10.79 -20.45
C ARG A 289 4.07 9.44 -20.19
N ARG A 290 4.58 8.36 -20.77
CA ARG A 290 4.10 6.99 -20.49
C ARG A 290 4.36 6.60 -19.03
N THR A 291 5.54 6.91 -18.51
CA THR A 291 5.89 6.66 -17.10
C THR A 291 4.91 7.37 -16.16
N GLU A 292 4.61 8.64 -16.43
CA GLU A 292 3.66 9.44 -15.64
C GLU A 292 2.23 8.91 -15.77
N ALA A 293 1.80 8.50 -16.96
CA ALA A 293 0.46 7.94 -17.16
C ALA A 293 0.25 6.65 -16.35
N GLU A 294 1.22 5.74 -16.34
CA GLU A 294 1.20 4.54 -15.49
C GLU A 294 1.21 4.90 -14.00
N LEU A 295 2.02 5.91 -13.62
CA LEU A 295 2.10 6.41 -12.26
C LEU A 295 0.74 6.92 -11.77
N GLN A 296 0.08 7.78 -12.56
CA GLN A 296 -1.22 8.35 -12.23
C GLN A 296 -2.31 7.28 -12.12
N ARG A 297 -2.31 6.28 -13.03
CA ARG A 297 -3.24 5.15 -12.95
C ARG A 297 -3.07 4.36 -11.66
N GLY A 298 -1.83 4.10 -11.25
CA GLY A 298 -1.56 3.40 -10.00
C GLY A 298 -1.87 4.23 -8.75
N LEU A 299 -1.63 5.55 -8.79
CA LEU A 299 -1.92 6.48 -7.70
C LEU A 299 -3.41 6.55 -7.38
N ALA A 300 -4.30 6.39 -8.37
CA ALA A 300 -5.74 6.33 -8.15
C ALA A 300 -6.15 5.23 -7.14
N TYR A 301 -5.53 4.04 -7.24
CA TYR A 301 -5.77 2.97 -6.26
C TYR A 301 -4.98 3.17 -4.97
N ALA A 302 -3.75 3.68 -5.08
CA ALA A 302 -2.89 3.90 -3.92
C ALA A 302 -3.45 4.96 -2.96
N SER A 303 -4.17 5.97 -3.47
CA SER A 303 -4.79 7.03 -2.65
C SER A 303 -5.87 6.46 -1.73
N HIS A 304 -6.72 5.56 -2.22
CA HIS A 304 -7.72 4.86 -1.40
C HIS A 304 -7.06 4.01 -0.32
N PHE A 305 -5.96 3.32 -0.65
CA PHE A 305 -5.21 2.56 0.34
C PHE A 305 -4.53 3.47 1.38
N ALA A 306 -3.97 4.60 0.96
CA ALA A 306 -3.36 5.57 1.85
C ALA A 306 -4.38 6.23 2.78
N ALA A 307 -5.62 6.44 2.33
CA ALA A 307 -6.70 6.99 3.15
C ALA A 307 -7.01 6.13 4.39
N LEU A 308 -6.71 4.83 4.37
CA LEU A 308 -6.89 3.95 5.54
C LEU A 308 -6.01 4.34 6.74
N GLU A 309 -4.90 5.06 6.54
CA GLU A 309 -4.08 5.57 7.65
C GLU A 309 -4.85 6.59 8.50
N GLY A 310 -5.85 7.28 7.93
CA GLY A 310 -6.72 8.20 8.65
C GLY A 310 -7.59 7.53 9.72
N LEU A 311 -7.82 6.21 9.62
CA LEU A 311 -8.61 5.46 10.61
C LEU A 311 -8.01 5.47 12.01
N HIS A 312 -6.72 5.80 12.15
CA HIS A 312 -6.12 6.02 13.47
C HIS A 312 -6.88 7.10 14.28
N GLY A 313 -7.40 8.13 13.61
CA GLY A 313 -8.20 9.19 14.23
C GLY A 313 -9.65 8.80 14.55
N GLU A 314 -10.15 7.70 13.99
CA GLU A 314 -11.49 7.17 14.30
C GLU A 314 -11.51 6.33 15.58
N PHE A 315 -10.39 6.22 16.31
CA PHE A 315 -10.40 5.55 17.60
C PHE A 315 -11.18 6.38 18.63
N ARG A 316 -12.42 5.98 18.92
CA ARG A 316 -13.37 6.69 19.82
C ARG A 316 -13.21 6.36 21.30
N GLY A 317 -12.17 5.60 21.68
CA GLY A 317 -11.99 5.13 23.06
C GLY A 317 -13.18 4.31 23.54
N THR A 318 -13.41 4.31 24.85
CA THR A 318 -14.51 3.57 25.52
C THR A 318 -15.26 4.46 26.50
N GLU A 319 -15.36 5.76 26.23
CA GLU A 319 -16.09 6.70 27.11
C GLU A 319 -17.57 6.30 27.24
N GLU A 320 -18.15 5.71 26.20
CA GLU A 320 -19.51 5.15 26.18
C GLU A 320 -19.58 3.70 26.72
N GLY A 321 -18.48 3.18 27.27
CA GLY A 321 -18.34 1.80 27.73
C GLY A 321 -17.71 0.86 26.69
N MET A 322 -17.52 -0.40 27.09
CA MET A 322 -17.04 -1.48 26.21
C MET A 322 -17.96 -2.70 26.33
N LEU A 323 -18.15 -3.43 25.24
CA LEU A 323 -19.01 -4.62 25.22
C LEU A 323 -18.46 -5.79 26.03
N GLY A 324 -17.14 -5.84 26.25
CA GLY A 324 -16.50 -6.87 27.04
C GLY A 324 -14.99 -6.89 26.85
N ARG A 325 -14.30 -7.59 27.76
CA ARG A 325 -12.86 -7.85 27.69
C ARG A 325 -12.63 -9.35 27.67
N PHE A 326 -12.09 -9.86 26.57
CA PHE A 326 -11.84 -11.28 26.36
C PHE A 326 -10.32 -11.51 26.23
N SER A 327 -9.83 -12.61 26.80
CA SER A 327 -8.46 -13.07 26.56
C SER A 327 -8.39 -13.77 25.20
N LEU A 328 -7.27 -13.63 24.48
CA LEU A 328 -7.03 -14.32 23.20
C LEU A 328 -6.56 -15.78 23.37
N GLY A 329 -6.48 -16.28 24.61
CA GLY A 329 -5.92 -17.58 24.95
C GLY A 329 -4.46 -17.50 25.34
#